data_AF-A0A5E7BFR4-F1
#
_entry.id   AF-A0A5E7BFR4-F1
#
_cell.length_a   1.000
_cell.length_b   1.000
_cell.length_c   1.000
_cell.angle_alpha   90.00
_cell.angle_beta   90.00
_cell.angle_gamma   90.00
#
_symmetry.space_group_name_H-M   'P 1'
#
loop_
_entity.id
_entity.type
_entity.pdbx_description
1 polymer ?
#
loop_
_entity_poly.entity_id
_entity_poly.type
_entity_poly.pdbx_seq_one_letter_code
_entity_poly.pdbx_strand_id
1 'polypeptide(L)' 'MSEQFSSLVSLLDQVLAEQKQQTAILNRMAEQQLLLIQALADDGDEDPDATPSTYMDGTPCR' A
#
# COMPACT_ATOMS: atom_id res chain seq x y z
N MET A 1 41.54 14.92 9.56
CA MET A 1 40.24 15.56 9.82
C MET A 1 39.42 15.74 8.54
N SER A 2 39.99 16.28 7.45
CA SER A 2 39.31 16.49 6.16
C SER A 2 38.76 15.20 5.51
N GLU A 3 39.50 14.09 5.56
CA GLU A 3 39.04 12.81 5.00
C GLU A 3 37.85 12.20 5.75
N GLN A 4 37.79 12.37 7.07
CA GLN A 4 36.64 11.95 7.88
C GLN A 4 35.37 12.72 7.52
N PHE A 5 35.48 14.04 7.29
CA PHE A 5 34.37 14.84 6.81
C PHE A 5 33.90 14.40 5.42
N SER A 6 34.83 14.09 4.51
CA SER A 6 34.49 13.59 3.17
C SER A 6 33.77 12.24 3.21
N SER A 7 34.21 11.33 4.09
CA SER A 7 33.56 10.03 4.30
C SER A 7 32.14 10.20 4.87
N LEU A 8 31.98 11.10 5.83
CA LEU A 8 30.69 11.35 6.47
C LEU A 8 29.67 11.96 5.50
N VAL A 9 30.11 12.87 4.63
CA VAL A 9 29.29 13.43 3.54
C VAL A 9 28.85 12.34 2.56
N SER A 10 29.78 11.47 2.15
CA SER A 10 29.44 10.34 1.26
C SER A 10 28.43 9.38 1.89
N LEU A 11 28.52 9.14 3.20
CA LEU A 11 27.56 8.29 3.91
C LEU A 11 26.17 8.95 3.99
N LEU A 12 26.12 10.24 4.27
CA LEU A 12 24.87 11.00 4.30
C LEU A 12 24.18 11.02 2.93
N ASP A 13 24.95 11.16 1.85
CA ASP A 13 24.41 11.10 0.49
C ASP A 13 23.81 9.73 0.16
N GLN A 14 24.48 8.65 0.58
CA GLN A 14 23.96 7.28 0.43
C GLN A 14 22.68 7.08 1.22
N VAL A 15 22.63 7.51 2.48
CA VAL A 15 21.43 7.42 3.31
C VAL A 15 20.28 8.22 2.71
N LEU A 16 20.55 9.42 2.19
CA LEU A 16 19.54 10.25 1.54
C LEU A 16 19.01 9.60 0.25
N ALA A 17 19.88 8.96 -0.54
CA ALA A 17 19.47 8.21 -1.73
C ALA A 17 18.54 7.05 -1.37
N GLU A 18 18.90 6.27 -0.36
CA GLU A 18 18.07 5.16 0.13
C GLU A 18 16.73 5.66 0.69
N GLN A 19 16.72 6.76 1.45
CA GLN A 19 15.47 7.35 1.95
C GLN A 19 14.54 7.77 0.80
N LYS A 20 15.07 8.43 -0.24
CA LYS A 20 14.27 8.79 -1.43
C LYS A 20 13.69 7.56 -2.12
N GLN A 21 14.49 6.49 -2.24
CA GLN A 21 14.03 5.24 -2.83
C GLN A 21 12.93 4.59 -1.99
N GLN A 22 13.08 4.53 -0.67
CA GLN A 22 12.05 4.02 0.23
C GLN A 22 10.76 4.83 0.14
N THR A 23 10.84 6.17 0.11
CA THR A 23 9.66 7.03 -0.07
C THR A 23 8.97 6.77 -1.40
N ALA A 24 9.73 6.60 -2.49
CA ALA A 24 9.16 6.30 -3.80
C ALA A 24 8.41 4.95 -3.81
N ILE A 25 8.96 3.94 -3.13
CA ILE A 25 8.31 2.63 -2.98
C ILE A 25 7.01 2.77 -2.18
N LEU A 26 7.02 3.50 -1.06
CA LEU A 26 5.82 3.73 -0.25
C LEU A 26 4.71 4.43 -1.03
N ASN A 27 5.05 5.45 -1.83
CA ASN A 27 4.07 6.13 -2.69
C ASN A 27 3.44 5.15 -3.69
N ARG A 28 4.24 4.30 -4.34
CA ARG A 28 3.75 3.28 -5.26
C ARG A 28 2.84 2.26 -4.55
N MET A 29 3.17 1.85 -3.33
CA MET A 29 2.30 0.96 -2.55
C MET A 29 0.95 1.63 -2.26
N ALA A 30 0.94 2.90 -1.89
CA ALA A 30 -0.29 3.65 -1.64
C ALA A 30 -1.16 3.76 -2.90
N GLU A 31 -0.55 4.01 -4.06
CA GLU A 31 -1.26 4.00 -5.36
C GLU A 31 -1.87 2.62 -5.67
N GLN A 32 -1.13 1.55 -5.44
CA GLN A 32 -1.63 0.18 -5.62
C GLN A 32 -2.77 -0.17 -4.67
N GLN A 33 -2.68 0.25 -3.41
CA GLN A 33 -3.74 0.08 -2.42
C GLN A 33 -5.00 0.83 -2.82
N LEU A 34 -4.88 2.04 -3.35
CA LEU A 34 -6.03 2.81 -3.86
C LEU A 34 -6.74 2.06 -4.99
N LEU A 35 -5.98 1.53 -5.97
CA LEU A 35 -6.54 0.74 -7.07
C LEU A 35 -7.25 -0.52 -6.56
N LEU A 36 -6.68 -1.20 -5.57
CA LEU A 36 -7.32 -2.39 -4.96
C LEU A 36 -8.63 -2.02 -4.26
N ILE A 37 -8.66 -0.92 -3.51
CA ILE A 37 -9.88 -0.43 -2.85
C ILE A 37 -10.96 -0.11 -3.90
N GLN A 38 -10.58 0.56 -4.99
CA GLN A 38 -11.50 0.86 -6.09
C GLN A 38 -12.08 -0.41 -6.70
N ALA A 39 -11.23 -1.39 -7.03
CA ALA A 39 -11.69 -2.66 -7.59
C ALA A 39 -12.65 -3.41 -6.64
N LEU A 40 -12.39 -3.39 -5.33
CA LEU A 40 -13.28 -4.01 -4.33
C LEU A 40 -14.59 -3.25 -4.14
N ALA A 41 -14.58 -1.92 -4.32
CA ALA A 41 -15.78 -1.10 -4.27
C ALA A 41 -16.65 -1.29 -5.52
N ASP A 42 -16.04 -1.44 -6.69
CA ASP A 42 -16.73 -1.68 -7.97
C ASP A 42 -17.45 -3.05 -8.00
N ASP A 43 -16.97 -4.05 -7.24
CA ASP A 43 -17.65 -5.35 -7.05
C ASP A 43 -18.83 -5.28 -6.05
N GLY A 44 -19.09 -4.11 -5.45
CA GLY A 44 -19.94 -3.93 -4.26
C GLY A 44 -21.25 -3.17 -4.45
N ASP A 45 -21.86 -3.17 -5.63
CA ASP A 45 -23.24 -2.67 -5.85
C ASP A 45 -24.30 -3.74 -5.50
N GLU A 46 -24.06 -4.57 -4.47
CA GLU A 46 -25.12 -5.40 -3.90
C GLU A 46 -26.02 -4.50 -3.03
N ASP A 47 -27.32 -4.45 -3.36
CA ASP A 47 -28.34 -3.75 -2.58
C ASP A 47 -28.18 -4.11 -1.09
N PRO A 48 -27.95 -3.13 -0.19
CA PRO A 48 -27.74 -3.41 1.23
C PRO A 48 -28.97 -4.03 1.91
N ASP A 49 -30.14 -3.94 1.28
CA ASP A 49 -31.38 -4.57 1.72
C ASP A 49 -31.64 -5.93 1.04
N ALA A 50 -30.74 -6.40 0.17
CA ALA A 50 -30.85 -7.71 -0.45
C ALA A 50 -30.77 -8.83 0.59
N THR A 51 -31.63 -9.84 0.44
CA THR A 51 -31.60 -11.02 1.30
C THR A 51 -30.28 -11.78 1.08
N PRO A 52 -29.51 -12.09 2.14
CA PRO A 52 -28.25 -12.82 2.00
C PRO A 52 -28.48 -14.19 1.34
N SER A 53 -27.67 -14.53 0.34
CA SER A 53 -27.75 -15.82 -0.35
C SER A 53 -27.11 -16.96 0.43
N THR A 54 -26.23 -16.64 1.38
CA THR A 54 -25.47 -17.60 2.18
C THR A 54 -25.36 -17.14 3.64
N TYR A 55 -25.34 -18.11 4.55
CA TYR A 55 -24.97 -17.91 5.95
C TYR A 55 -23.46 -17.59 6.08
N MET A 56 -23.03 -17.16 7.27
CA MET A 56 -21.63 -16.81 7.56
C MET A 56 -20.64 -17.97 7.41
N ASP A 57 -21.13 -19.22 7.40
CA ASP A 57 -20.33 -20.43 7.14
C ASP A 57 -20.31 -20.82 5.65
N GLY A 58 -20.94 -20.02 4.78
CA GLY A 58 -21.04 -20.25 3.34
C GLY A 58 -22.16 -21.20 2.92
N THR A 59 -22.96 -21.74 3.85
CA THR A 59 -24.11 -22.58 3.47
C THR A 59 -25.23 -21.74 2.83
N PRO A 60 -25.96 -22.23 1.80
CA PRO A 60 -27.00 -21.44 1.15
C PRO A 60 -28.19 -21.15 2.07
N CYS A 61 -28.70 -19.92 2.02
CA CYS A 61 -30.00 -19.57 2.61
C CYS A 61 -31.11 -20.21 1.76
N ARG A 62 -32.03 -20.95 2.39
CA ARG A 62 -33.20 -21.57 1.72
C ARG A 62 -34.46 -20.76 1.94
#